data_AF-A0A7S4DCB4-F1
#
_entry.id   AF-A0A7S4DCB4-F1
#
_cell.length_a   1.000
_cell.length_b   1.000
_cell.length_c   1.000
_cell.angle_alpha   90.00
_cell.angle_beta   90.00
_cell.angle_gamma   90.00
#
_symmetry.space_group_name_H-M   'P 1'
#
loop_
_entity.id
_entity.type
_entity.pdbx_description
1 polymer ?
#
loop_
_entity_poly.entity_id
_entity_poly.type
_entity_poly.pdbx_seq_one_letter_code
_entity_poly.pdbx_strand_id
1 'polypeptide(L)'
;MVNVQNKKRCKQAGCGKRPSFDFKGEQGGKFCAQHKLQGMVDVKHKTCEHAGCSKDPSFSFAGEQGGRFCAQHKVLGLVDMKNKGRRCEHARCSKRPCFNFEGDKKHRFCVQHKVRGMVGARYKRRKQAGCSKQPNKVGVVMVDFNVAQACDGAGPNDVYSFEI
;
A
#
# COMPACT_ATOMS: atom_id res chain seq x y z
N MET A 1 10.55 -28.98 -27.60
CA MET A 1 10.00 -27.82 -28.36
C MET A 1 9.93 -26.63 -27.42
N VAL A 2 10.95 -25.77 -27.39
CA VAL A 2 10.94 -24.59 -26.52
C VAL A 2 10.22 -23.48 -27.25
N ASN A 3 9.02 -23.11 -26.78
CA ASN A 3 8.27 -21.98 -27.33
C ASN A 3 9.01 -20.67 -26.99
N VAL A 4 9.92 -20.25 -27.88
CA VAL A 4 10.60 -18.95 -27.77
C VAL A 4 9.62 -17.87 -28.19
N GLN A 5 8.76 -17.46 -27.25
CA GLN A 5 8.04 -16.20 -27.40
C GLN A 5 9.09 -15.10 -27.61
N ASN A 6 9.09 -14.47 -28.79
CA ASN A 6 9.99 -13.36 -29.10
C ASN A 6 9.64 -12.17 -28.21
N LYS A 7 10.24 -12.14 -27.01
CA LYS A 7 9.94 -11.18 -25.96
C LYS A 7 10.41 -9.80 -26.44
N LYS A 8 9.47 -8.90 -26.75
CA LYS A 8 9.75 -7.49 -27.08
C LYS A 8 10.78 -6.90 -26.11
N ARG A 9 11.80 -6.23 -26.68
CA ARG A 9 12.91 -5.58 -25.97
C ARG A 9 12.75 -4.06 -26.05
N CYS A 10 13.38 -3.38 -25.10
CA CYS A 10 13.50 -1.93 -25.12
C CYS A 10 14.18 -1.46 -26.42
N LYS A 11 13.69 -0.36 -27.02
CA LYS A 11 14.24 0.20 -28.25
C LYS A 11 15.68 0.72 -28.11
N GLN A 12 16.12 1.07 -26.90
CA GLN A 12 17.50 1.47 -26.64
C GLN A 12 18.47 0.35 -27.02
N ALA A 13 19.48 0.67 -27.84
CA ALA A 13 20.50 -0.28 -28.28
C ALA A 13 21.18 -0.97 -27.07
N GLY A 14 21.35 -2.29 -27.16
CA GLY A 14 21.94 -3.10 -26.08
C GLY A 14 21.04 -3.35 -24.86
N CYS A 15 19.79 -2.84 -24.83
CA CYS A 15 18.93 -3.01 -23.66
C CYS A 15 18.08 -4.30 -23.73
N GLY A 16 18.41 -5.28 -22.89
CA GLY A 16 17.64 -6.52 -22.73
C GLY A 16 16.32 -6.41 -21.93
N LYS A 17 15.99 -5.23 -21.39
CA LYS A 17 14.82 -5.05 -20.51
C LYS A 17 13.51 -5.08 -21.31
N ARG A 18 12.44 -5.59 -20.68
CA ARG A 18 11.09 -5.53 -21.24
C ARG A 18 10.61 -4.07 -21.26
N PRO A 19 10.07 -3.59 -22.38
CA PRO A 19 9.54 -2.24 -22.45
C PRO A 19 8.13 -2.18 -21.85
N SER A 20 7.80 -1.03 -21.26
CA SER A 20 6.49 -0.71 -20.70
C SER A 20 6.13 0.78 -20.83
N PHE A 21 7.09 1.63 -21.20
CA PHE A 21 6.91 3.07 -21.33
C PHE A 21 6.79 3.50 -22.79
N ASP A 22 5.86 4.41 -23.05
CA ASP A 22 5.69 5.11 -24.32
C ASP A 22 4.88 6.40 -24.10
N PHE A 23 4.59 7.15 -25.16
CA PHE A 23 3.70 8.30 -25.09
C PHE A 23 2.24 7.90 -24.86
N LYS A 24 1.46 8.81 -24.27
CA LYS A 24 0.05 8.57 -23.94
C LYS A 24 -0.74 8.27 -25.22
N GLY A 25 -1.47 7.15 -25.23
CA GLY A 25 -2.26 6.68 -26.37
C GLY A 25 -1.61 5.56 -27.18
N GLU A 26 -0.30 5.35 -27.03
CA GLU A 26 0.41 4.28 -27.74
C GLU A 26 0.12 2.89 -27.13
N GLN A 27 -0.07 1.90 -28.00
CA GLN A 27 -0.29 0.52 -27.57
C GLN A 27 1.02 -0.26 -27.49
N GLY A 28 1.42 -0.61 -26.26
CA GLY A 28 2.59 -1.43 -25.99
C GLY A 28 3.88 -0.62 -25.91
N GLY A 29 4.49 -0.64 -24.72
CA GLY A 29 5.69 0.13 -24.45
C GLY A 29 6.84 -0.14 -25.42
N LYS A 30 7.56 0.93 -25.78
CA LYS A 30 8.79 0.86 -26.59
C LYS A 30 10.05 1.00 -25.74
N PHE A 31 9.96 1.65 -24.59
CA PHE A 31 11.07 1.91 -23.69
C PHE A 31 10.89 1.24 -22.34
N CYS A 32 11.97 0.94 -21.64
CA CYS A 32 11.93 0.48 -20.25
C CYS A 32 11.98 1.67 -19.29
N ALA A 33 11.72 1.44 -18.00
CA ALA A 33 11.72 2.49 -16.98
C ALA A 33 13.01 3.33 -16.91
N GLN A 34 14.15 2.73 -17.26
CA GLN A 34 15.46 3.41 -17.26
C GLN A 34 15.69 4.26 -18.52
N HIS A 35 15.07 3.90 -19.64
CA HIS A 35 15.25 4.57 -20.93
C HIS A 35 13.98 5.32 -21.37
N LYS A 36 13.10 5.64 -20.43
CA LYS A 36 11.93 6.46 -20.73
C LYS A 36 12.37 7.91 -20.96
N LEU A 37 11.76 8.56 -21.94
CA LEU A 37 11.95 9.98 -22.18
C LEU A 37 10.98 10.80 -21.29
N GLN A 38 11.25 12.10 -21.17
CA GLN A 38 10.34 13.03 -20.51
C GLN A 38 8.98 13.01 -21.23
N GLY A 39 7.88 12.98 -20.48
CA GLY A 39 6.53 12.87 -21.01
C GLY A 39 6.06 11.44 -21.34
N MET A 40 6.93 10.43 -21.28
CA MET A 40 6.49 9.04 -21.43
C MET A 40 5.82 8.50 -20.15
N VAL A 41 4.76 7.72 -20.35
CA VAL A 41 3.96 7.08 -19.30
C VAL A 41 4.08 5.56 -19.41
N ASP A 42 3.83 4.85 -18.32
CA ASP A 42 3.68 3.39 -18.38
C ASP A 42 2.35 3.07 -19.10
N VAL A 43 2.45 2.55 -20.32
CA VAL A 43 1.29 2.20 -21.16
C VAL A 43 0.85 0.74 -20.97
N LYS A 44 1.60 -0.02 -20.18
CA LYS A 44 1.36 -1.45 -19.97
C LYS A 44 0.66 -1.71 -18.64
N HIS A 45 1.04 -1.00 -17.60
CA HIS A 45 0.46 -1.14 -16.27
C HIS A 45 -0.53 -0.02 -15.99
N LYS A 46 -1.63 -0.37 -15.30
CA LYS A 46 -2.56 0.65 -14.81
C LYS A 46 -1.84 1.53 -13.79
N THR A 47 -2.03 2.83 -13.91
CA THR A 47 -1.50 3.82 -12.98
C THR A 47 -2.65 4.51 -12.25
N CYS A 48 -2.35 5.13 -11.12
CA CYS A 48 -3.29 5.95 -10.39
C CYS A 48 -3.82 7.09 -11.28
N GLU A 49 -5.12 7.33 -11.26
CA GLU A 49 -5.75 8.38 -12.07
C GLU A 49 -5.45 9.82 -11.60
N HIS A 50 -4.82 9.98 -10.43
CA HIS A 50 -4.37 11.28 -9.98
C HIS A 50 -3.22 11.78 -10.86
N ALA A 51 -3.31 13.03 -11.31
CA ALA A 51 -2.33 13.63 -12.21
C ALA A 51 -0.91 13.49 -11.67
N GLY A 52 0.01 13.02 -12.52
CA GLY A 52 1.42 12.82 -12.16
C GLY A 52 1.70 11.61 -11.25
N CYS A 53 0.71 10.80 -10.88
CA CYS A 53 0.93 9.65 -10.00
C CYS A 53 1.16 8.34 -10.77
N SER A 54 2.39 7.80 -10.71
CA SER A 54 2.73 6.50 -11.33
C SER A 54 2.58 5.30 -10.38
N LYS A 55 1.82 5.42 -9.29
CA LYS A 55 1.65 4.32 -8.32
C LYS A 55 0.57 3.35 -8.76
N ASP A 56 0.74 2.08 -8.40
CA ASP A 56 -0.26 1.04 -8.64
C ASP A 56 -1.60 1.41 -7.99
N PRO A 57 -2.70 1.43 -8.76
CA PRO A 57 -4.01 1.68 -8.21
C PRO A 57 -4.56 0.42 -7.54
N SER A 58 -5.16 0.59 -6.37
CA SER A 58 -5.78 -0.48 -5.57
C SER A 58 -7.13 -0.11 -5.00
N PHE A 59 -7.56 1.14 -5.16
CA PHE A 59 -8.80 1.67 -4.60
C PHE A 59 -9.72 2.15 -5.73
N SER A 60 -11.02 1.93 -5.60
CA SER A 60 -12.04 2.38 -6.56
C SER A 60 -13.38 2.57 -5.87
N PHE A 61 -14.37 3.10 -6.58
CA PHE A 61 -15.73 3.20 -6.05
C PHE A 61 -16.38 1.82 -5.93
N ALA A 62 -17.38 1.72 -5.06
CA ALA A 62 -18.19 0.51 -4.95
C ALA A 62 -18.85 0.20 -6.32
N GLY A 63 -18.90 -1.08 -6.70
CA GLY A 63 -19.41 -1.52 -8.00
C GLY A 63 -18.39 -1.53 -9.15
N GLU A 64 -17.30 -0.76 -9.07
CA GLU A 64 -16.28 -0.74 -10.14
C GLU A 64 -15.39 -1.99 -10.16
N GLN A 65 -14.70 -2.19 -11.29
CA GLN A 65 -13.77 -3.29 -11.54
C GLN A 65 -12.33 -2.79 -11.62
N GLY A 66 -11.45 -3.36 -10.80
CA GLY A 66 -10.05 -2.93 -10.69
C GLY A 66 -9.88 -1.63 -9.91
N GLY A 67 -8.64 -1.32 -9.51
CA GLY A 67 -8.33 -0.07 -8.82
C GLY A 67 -8.13 1.08 -9.81
N ARG A 68 -8.58 2.28 -9.44
CA ARG A 68 -8.34 3.55 -10.14
C ARG A 68 -7.40 4.48 -9.38
N PHE A 69 -7.40 4.42 -8.05
CA PHE A 69 -6.59 5.26 -7.18
C PHE A 69 -5.61 4.45 -6.33
N CYS A 70 -4.46 5.04 -5.99
CA CYS A 70 -3.48 4.45 -5.09
C CYS A 70 -3.79 4.77 -3.62
N ALA A 71 -3.06 4.17 -2.69
CA ALA A 71 -3.28 4.37 -1.25
C ALA A 71 -3.12 5.81 -0.77
N GLN A 72 -2.32 6.62 -1.45
CA GLN A 72 -2.12 8.04 -1.11
C GLN A 72 -3.23 8.93 -1.65
N HIS A 73 -3.78 8.59 -2.82
CA HIS A 73 -4.88 9.32 -3.44
C HIS A 73 -6.23 8.64 -3.18
N LYS A 74 -6.33 7.91 -2.08
CA LYS A 74 -7.59 7.30 -1.64
C LYS A 74 -8.46 8.40 -1.03
N VAL A 75 -9.59 8.70 -1.68
CA VAL A 75 -10.61 9.59 -1.12
C VAL A 75 -11.65 8.80 -0.30
N LEU A 76 -12.46 9.51 0.50
CA LEU A 76 -13.54 8.91 1.27
C LEU A 76 -14.52 8.17 0.34
N GLY A 77 -15.02 7.02 0.78
CA GLY A 77 -15.92 6.17 -0.02
C GLY A 77 -15.25 5.16 -0.95
N LEU A 78 -13.91 5.20 -1.14
CA LEU A 78 -13.23 4.20 -1.96
C LEU A 78 -12.99 2.87 -1.23
N VAL A 79 -13.22 1.79 -1.96
CA VAL A 79 -13.06 0.39 -1.53
C VAL A 79 -11.70 -0.16 -1.98
N ASP A 80 -11.04 -0.92 -1.12
CA ASP A 80 -9.83 -1.68 -1.48
C ASP A 80 -10.20 -2.85 -2.40
N MET A 81 -9.83 -2.72 -3.68
CA MET A 81 -10.13 -3.68 -4.73
C MET A 81 -9.30 -4.96 -4.63
N LYS A 82 -8.11 -4.91 -4.03
CA LYS A 82 -7.24 -6.10 -3.85
C LYS A 82 -7.75 -7.03 -2.74
N ASN A 83 -8.48 -6.46 -1.78
CA ASN A 83 -9.05 -7.19 -0.65
C ASN A 83 -10.59 -7.26 -0.69
N LYS A 84 -11.22 -6.82 -1.78
CA LYS A 84 -12.67 -6.88 -1.99
C LYS A 84 -13.13 -8.34 -1.88
N GLY A 85 -14.01 -8.62 -0.92
CA GLY A 85 -14.51 -9.97 -0.63
C GLY A 85 -13.70 -10.80 0.37
N ARG A 86 -12.53 -10.33 0.83
CA ARG A 86 -11.80 -10.99 1.93
C ARG A 86 -12.38 -10.55 3.27
N ARG A 87 -13.21 -11.41 3.85
CA ARG A 87 -13.81 -11.20 5.17
C ARG A 87 -13.27 -12.23 6.15
N CYS A 88 -13.31 -11.85 7.42
CA CYS A 88 -13.04 -12.77 8.50
C CYS A 88 -14.07 -13.91 8.46
N GLU A 89 -13.62 -15.14 8.72
CA GLU A 89 -14.48 -16.32 8.70
C GLU A 89 -15.42 -16.40 9.92
N HIS A 90 -15.16 -15.60 10.96
CA HIS A 90 -16.05 -15.49 12.10
C HIS A 90 -17.40 -14.89 11.70
N ALA A 91 -18.48 -15.46 12.24
CA ALA A 91 -19.85 -15.08 11.91
C ALA A 91 -20.06 -13.56 12.05
N ARG A 92 -20.74 -12.97 11.04
CA ARG A 92 -21.07 -11.53 10.99
C ARG A 92 -19.86 -10.57 11.06
N CYS A 93 -18.63 -11.04 10.85
CA CYS A 93 -17.45 -10.18 10.86
C CYS A 93 -17.03 -9.71 9.45
N SER A 94 -17.13 -8.41 9.20
CA SER A 94 -16.74 -7.79 7.92
C SER A 94 -15.28 -7.32 7.88
N LYS A 95 -14.48 -7.60 8.92
CA LYS A 95 -13.09 -7.15 9.01
C LYS A 95 -12.18 -7.98 8.10
N ARG A 96 -11.13 -7.35 7.56
CA ARG A 96 -10.14 -8.03 6.74
C ARG A 96 -9.38 -9.09 7.57
N PRO A 97 -9.26 -10.33 7.09
CA PRO A 97 -8.48 -11.35 7.78
C PRO A 97 -6.98 -11.08 7.61
N CYS A 98 -6.24 -11.30 8.70
CA CYS A 98 -4.79 -11.10 8.81
C CYS A 98 -4.07 -12.17 9.63
N PHE A 99 -4.81 -13.10 10.24
CA PHE A 99 -4.31 -14.23 11.02
C PHE A 99 -4.79 -15.55 10.44
N ASN A 100 -3.94 -16.57 10.55
CA ASN A 100 -4.32 -17.97 10.39
C ASN A 100 -3.30 -18.88 11.10
N PHE A 101 -3.49 -20.20 11.07
CA PHE A 101 -2.52 -21.15 11.60
C PHE A 101 -1.27 -21.26 10.71
N GLU A 102 -0.20 -21.74 11.31
CA GLU A 102 1.06 -21.98 10.59
C GLU A 102 0.87 -23.03 9.48
N GLY A 103 1.47 -22.80 8.33
CA GLY A 103 1.32 -23.66 7.14
C GLY A 103 0.18 -23.27 6.19
N ASP A 104 -0.79 -22.47 6.64
CA ASP A 104 -1.85 -21.97 5.76
C ASP A 104 -1.38 -20.86 4.81
N LYS A 105 -1.80 -20.94 3.55
CA LYS A 105 -1.41 -19.97 2.50
C LYS A 105 -2.17 -18.64 2.56
N LYS A 106 -3.34 -18.60 3.23
CA LYS A 106 -4.23 -17.43 3.28
C LYS A 106 -4.70 -17.15 4.70
N HIS A 107 -4.85 -15.87 5.03
CA HIS A 107 -5.42 -15.46 6.30
C HIS A 107 -6.94 -15.62 6.32
N ARG A 108 -7.49 -16.14 7.42
CA ARG A 108 -8.92 -16.42 7.61
C ARG A 108 -9.56 -15.60 8.72
N PHE A 109 -8.78 -15.18 9.72
CA PHE A 109 -9.28 -14.48 10.90
C PHE A 109 -8.73 -13.06 11.03
N CYS A 110 -9.50 -12.13 11.57
CA CYS A 110 -9.07 -10.76 11.85
C CYS A 110 -8.38 -10.66 13.22
N VAL A 111 -7.89 -9.46 13.57
CA VAL A 111 -7.20 -9.21 14.86
C VAL A 111 -8.07 -9.58 16.07
N GLN A 112 -9.38 -9.33 15.98
CA GLN A 112 -10.32 -9.60 17.08
C GLN A 112 -10.67 -11.08 17.24
N HIS A 113 -10.60 -11.86 16.17
CA HIS A 113 -10.90 -13.30 16.18
C HIS A 113 -9.64 -14.14 16.08
N LYS A 114 -8.52 -13.60 16.56
CA LYS A 114 -7.26 -14.31 16.67
C LYS A 114 -7.33 -15.23 17.89
N VAL A 115 -7.12 -16.53 17.69
CA VAL A 115 -6.99 -17.51 18.79
C VAL A 115 -5.51 -17.90 19.00
N ARG A 116 -5.23 -18.57 20.13
CA ARG A 116 -3.89 -19.08 20.45
C ARG A 116 -3.40 -20.00 19.33
N GLY A 117 -2.13 -19.84 18.95
CA GLY A 117 -1.53 -20.61 17.85
C GLY A 117 -1.69 -19.98 16.46
N MET A 118 -2.48 -18.91 16.29
CA MET A 118 -2.55 -18.21 15.01
C MET A 118 -1.40 -17.23 14.79
N VAL A 119 -0.79 -17.29 13.62
CA VAL A 119 0.25 -16.41 13.11
C VAL A 119 -0.33 -15.35 12.17
N GLY A 120 0.14 -14.11 12.34
CA GLY A 120 -0.28 -12.98 11.52
C GLY A 120 0.55 -12.85 10.24
N ALA A 121 0.05 -12.09 9.27
CA ALA A 121 0.87 -11.59 8.18
C ALA A 121 2.07 -10.85 8.78
N ARG A 122 3.27 -11.44 8.69
CA ARG A 122 4.50 -10.69 8.99
C ARG A 122 4.52 -9.54 7.98
N TYR A 123 4.27 -8.31 8.44
CA TYR A 123 4.55 -7.14 7.62
C TYR A 123 6.00 -7.29 7.16
N LYS A 124 6.24 -7.45 5.85
CA LYS A 124 7.57 -7.25 5.29
C LYS A 124 7.91 -5.81 5.66
N ARG A 125 8.67 -5.61 6.74
CA ARG A 125 9.17 -4.29 7.11
C ARG A 125 9.93 -3.81 5.88
N ARG A 126 9.43 -2.78 5.20
CA ARG A 126 10.25 -2.02 4.27
C ARG A 126 11.40 -1.53 5.16
N LYS A 127 12.64 -2.01 4.94
CA LYS A 127 13.83 -1.52 5.64
C LYS A 127 13.97 -0.04 5.27
N GLN A 128 13.26 0.84 5.96
CA GLN A 128 13.60 2.24 6.04
C GLN A 128 14.45 2.32 7.30
N ALA A 129 15.74 2.57 7.14
CA ALA A 129 16.64 2.79 8.25
C ALA A 129 16.05 3.90 9.12
N GLY A 130 15.81 3.62 10.41
CA GLY A 130 15.44 4.63 11.40
C GLY A 130 13.99 4.67 11.90
N CYS A 131 13.08 3.77 11.51
CA CYS A 131 11.70 3.81 12.06
C CYS A 131 11.55 2.93 13.32
N SER A 132 11.77 3.50 14.50
CA SER A 132 11.46 2.91 15.81
C SER A 132 9.99 3.15 16.19
N LYS A 133 9.04 2.56 15.45
CA LYS A 133 7.64 2.50 15.91
C LYS A 133 7.34 1.08 16.38
N GLN A 134 7.30 0.93 17.70
CA GLN A 134 6.87 -0.28 18.39
C GLN A 134 5.47 -0.68 17.92
N PRO A 135 5.13 -1.98 17.85
CA PRO A 135 3.76 -2.40 17.60
C PRO A 135 2.90 -1.95 18.78
N ASN A 136 1.83 -1.19 18.49
CA ASN A 136 0.82 -0.79 19.46
C ASN A 136 0.41 -1.99 20.32
N LYS A 137 0.82 -1.98 21.59
CA LYS A 137 0.18 -2.78 22.64
C LYS A 137 -1.25 -2.27 22.71
N VAL A 138 -2.21 -3.05 22.23
CA VAL A 138 -3.62 -2.83 22.61
C VAL A 138 -3.70 -3.30 24.06
N GLY A 139 -3.41 -2.39 24.98
CA GLY A 139 -3.65 -2.56 26.40
C GLY A 139 -5.14 -2.58 26.63
N VAL A 140 -5.65 -3.70 27.10
CA VAL A 140 -6.96 -3.80 27.74
C VAL A 140 -6.80 -3.04 29.04
N VAL A 141 -7.32 -1.82 29.14
CA VAL A 141 -7.41 -1.12 30.43
C VAL A 141 -8.75 -1.49 31.03
N MET A 142 -8.68 -2.42 31.99
CA MET A 142 -9.65 -2.52 33.07
C MET A 142 -9.71 -1.17 33.79
N VAL A 143 -10.92 -0.79 34.17
CA VAL A 143 -11.22 0.33 35.06
C VAL A 143 -10.40 0.21 36.35
N ASP A 144 -9.79 1.30 36.80
CA ASP A 144 -10.12 1.99 38.06
C ASP A 144 -9.08 3.08 38.42
N PHE A 145 -9.62 4.22 38.87
CA PHE A 145 -9.09 5.19 39.84
C PHE A 145 -7.55 5.34 39.99
N ASN A 146 -6.98 6.46 39.51
CA ASN A 146 -6.65 7.63 40.36
C ASN A 146 -5.83 8.70 39.63
N VAL A 147 -6.02 9.92 40.11
CA VAL A 147 -5.38 11.20 39.80
C VAL A 147 -3.86 11.13 39.64
N ALA A 148 -3.31 11.76 38.59
CA ALA A 148 -2.16 12.66 38.68
C ALA A 148 -1.94 13.44 37.37
N GLN A 149 -1.95 14.75 37.53
CA GLN A 149 -1.72 15.83 36.59
C GLN A 149 -0.21 16.04 36.38
N ALA A 150 0.21 16.37 35.15
CA ALA A 150 1.27 17.35 34.81
C ALA A 150 1.76 17.12 33.37
N CYS A 151 1.41 18.04 32.47
CA CYS A 151 2.06 18.21 31.18
C CYS A 151 2.97 19.44 31.31
N ASP A 152 4.20 19.25 31.77
CA ASP A 152 5.21 20.32 31.81
C ASP A 152 6.41 19.94 30.95
N GLY A 153 6.83 20.85 30.09
CA GLY A 153 8.08 20.73 29.35
C GLY A 153 8.14 21.48 28.04
N ALA A 154 7.73 22.74 28.03
CA ALA A 154 8.20 23.71 27.04
C ALA A 154 9.73 23.82 27.12
N GLY A 155 10.40 23.74 25.98
CA GLY A 155 11.83 24.07 25.82
C GLY A 155 11.99 25.39 25.06
N PRO A 156 13.05 26.17 25.34
CA PRO A 156 13.01 27.63 25.23
C PRO A 156 13.65 28.16 23.93
N ASN A 157 13.20 29.36 23.52
CA ASN A 157 13.84 30.31 22.61
C ASN A 157 13.61 30.16 21.10
N ASP A 158 12.39 30.45 20.64
CA ASP A 158 12.19 31.11 19.36
C ASP A 158 11.39 32.40 19.59
N VAL A 159 12.12 33.51 19.74
CA VAL A 159 11.59 34.87 19.68
C VAL A 159 11.13 35.12 18.25
N TYR A 160 9.83 35.03 18.00
CA TYR A 160 9.23 35.53 16.77
C TYR A 160 8.79 36.97 17.00
N SER A 161 9.59 37.90 16.48
CA SER A 161 9.21 39.29 16.30
C SER A 161 7.98 39.36 15.40
N PHE A 162 6.92 40.02 15.86
CA PHE A 162 5.92 40.59 14.97
C PHE A 162 5.58 41.99 15.50
N GLU A 163 5.91 42.99 14.67
CA GLU A 163 5.44 44.36 14.78
C GLU A 163 3.91 44.38 14.68
N ILE A 164 3.24 45.14 15.57
CA ILE A 164 2.57 46.42 15.27
C ILE A 164 2.63 47.27 16.54
#